data_AF-A0A8T4GTQ6-F1
#
_entry.id   AF-A0A8T4GTQ6-F1
#
_cell.length_a   1.000
_cell.length_b   1.000
_cell.length_c   1.000
_cell.angle_alpha   90.00
_cell.angle_beta   90.00
_cell.angle_gamma   90.00
#
_symmetry.space_group_name_H-M   'P 1'
#
loop_
_entity.id
_entity.type
_entity.pdbx_description
1 polymer ?
#
loop_
_entity_poly.entity_id
_entity_poly.type
_entity_poly.pdbx_seq_one_letter_code
_entity_poly.pdbx_strand_id
1 'polypeptide(L)'
;MPPVPADAFAREFRALHAADRTAFVAALWSARGWETSIDDGRGSEAPAGQTEANASVDGVVLAERDGQQRRIGVVDPGRFWTPDLSGLDTLVATRGREAVRTAASETGVEYVSPVDLRDLLLYGVERGVAEDLYEQHVGKPLAREVREETEESGEAGTLLPAIPTVDVGRRALAVIVILALVGVAFAGPGLPGSGPEQAPITVGNVTPEDGTVGAVGVGTPEPTGGPNVAPGVSLDGVESGMTLADAHVAGVQNRSRVLHTELHAFPSANGTRGVVSRNATSVIVNESYYRHESNSVLTGRNGTINSSVSLYADGETVYDRVVFGDDIDYRARSVEEAPATNLDGSVQGYLYRYFVSAEDSVVTCAIEYDTDCPTYRIAVDNPPDRLGENIEDYDGLLIVSDRGVITTIRASYTVPDADGDGEREQIRFALDYRFEEVGPTEPDWLPRAKNASADGTATQTPTPSG
;
A
#
# COMPACT_ATOMS: atom_id res chain seq x y z
N MET A 1 -7.33 0.80 13.82
CA MET A 1 -8.14 1.81 13.12
C MET A 1 -7.37 2.33 11.91
N PRO A 2 -7.98 2.43 10.73
CA PRO A 2 -7.32 2.97 9.54
C PRO A 2 -6.97 4.45 9.75
N PRO A 3 -5.83 4.93 9.20
CA PRO A 3 -5.47 6.34 9.25
C PRO A 3 -6.45 7.17 8.41
N VAL A 4 -6.53 8.48 8.69
CA VAL A 4 -7.34 9.42 7.90
C VAL A 4 -7.10 9.24 6.39
N PRO A 5 -8.13 9.10 5.55
CA PRO A 5 -7.97 9.02 4.10
C PRO A 5 -7.30 10.27 3.53
N ALA A 6 -6.56 10.13 2.43
CA ALA A 6 -5.81 11.24 1.80
C ALA A 6 -6.70 12.43 1.44
N ASP A 7 -7.88 12.19 0.88
CA ASP A 7 -8.83 13.26 0.51
C ASP A 7 -9.43 13.96 1.74
N ALA A 8 -9.67 13.20 2.82
CA ALA A 8 -10.15 13.76 4.07
C ALA A 8 -9.09 14.67 4.71
N PHE A 9 -7.84 14.21 4.77
CA PHE A 9 -6.70 15.02 5.24
C PHE A 9 -6.55 16.30 4.40
N ALA A 10 -6.50 16.18 3.08
CA ALA A 10 -6.32 17.33 2.18
C ALA A 10 -7.45 18.36 2.30
N ARG A 11 -8.68 17.91 2.57
CA ARG A 11 -9.83 18.80 2.84
C ARG A 11 -9.72 19.46 4.21
N GLU A 12 -9.35 18.71 5.24
CA GLU A 12 -9.23 19.19 6.62
C GLU A 12 -8.07 20.19 6.77
N PHE A 13 -6.89 19.86 6.25
CA PHE A 13 -5.73 20.76 6.24
C PHE A 13 -6.01 22.08 5.51
N ARG A 14 -6.69 22.01 4.37
CA ARG A 14 -7.10 23.20 3.60
C ARG A 14 -8.14 24.06 4.33
N ALA A 15 -8.95 23.46 5.20
CA ALA A 15 -9.98 24.17 5.96
C ALA A 15 -9.41 24.96 7.14
N LEU A 16 -8.19 24.65 7.60
CA LEU A 16 -7.49 25.42 8.63
C LEU A 16 -7.27 26.87 8.20
N HIS A 17 -7.10 27.79 9.14
CA HIS A 17 -6.64 29.14 8.79
C HIS A 17 -5.17 29.11 8.34
N ALA A 18 -4.75 30.11 7.55
CA ALA A 18 -3.38 30.23 7.04
C ALA A 18 -2.31 30.07 8.16
N ALA A 19 -2.47 30.81 9.26
CA ALA A 19 -1.58 30.71 10.41
C ALA A 19 -1.56 29.31 11.04
N ASP A 20 -2.72 28.64 11.15
CA ASP A 20 -2.83 27.30 11.71
C ASP A 20 -2.17 26.25 10.82
N ARG A 21 -2.25 26.42 9.49
CA ARG A 21 -1.52 25.57 8.53
C ARG A 21 -0.01 25.71 8.68
N THR A 22 0.48 26.94 8.75
CA THR A 22 1.91 27.21 8.95
C THR A 22 2.39 26.67 10.29
N ALA A 23 1.61 26.84 11.36
CA ALA A 23 1.91 26.28 12.67
C ALA A 23 1.94 24.75 12.65
N PHE A 24 0.99 24.11 11.97
CA PHE A 24 0.97 22.65 11.81
C PHE A 24 2.22 22.14 11.07
N VAL A 25 2.61 22.80 9.96
CA VAL A 25 3.83 22.45 9.22
C VAL A 25 5.08 22.66 10.07
N ALA A 26 5.17 23.75 10.83
CA ALA A 26 6.28 24.01 11.74
C ALA A 26 6.39 22.94 12.84
N ALA A 27 5.27 22.52 13.41
CA ALA A 27 5.23 21.48 14.43
C ALA A 27 5.61 20.11 13.86
N LEU A 28 5.14 19.78 12.65
CA LEU A 28 5.52 18.53 11.97
C LEU A 28 7.02 18.47 11.66
N TRP A 29 7.61 19.54 11.14
CA TRP A 29 9.06 19.57 10.93
C TRP A 29 9.85 19.50 12.24
N SER A 30 9.33 20.13 13.30
CA SER A 30 9.96 20.03 14.62
C SER A 30 9.96 18.61 15.17
N ALA A 31 8.83 17.89 15.04
CA ALA A 31 8.73 16.47 15.39
C ALA A 31 9.68 15.56 14.58
N ARG A 32 10.15 16.02 13.41
CA ARG A 32 11.18 15.35 12.59
C ARG A 32 12.62 15.71 12.98
N GLY A 33 12.81 16.39 14.10
CA GLY A 33 14.11 16.77 14.64
C GLY A 33 14.68 18.08 14.11
N TRP A 34 13.86 18.94 13.51
CA TRP A 34 14.29 20.30 13.11
C TRP A 34 13.98 21.32 14.21
N GLU A 35 14.84 22.32 14.38
CA GLU A 35 14.48 23.52 15.13
C GLU A 35 13.68 24.43 14.20
N THR A 36 12.42 24.72 14.55
CA THR A 36 11.52 25.50 13.69
C THR A 36 11.17 26.86 14.29
N SER A 37 11.09 27.88 13.42
CA SER A 37 10.53 29.19 13.72
C SER A 37 9.65 29.66 12.57
N ILE A 38 8.63 30.47 12.86
CA ILE A 38 7.73 31.02 11.86
C ILE A 38 8.19 32.44 11.54
N ASP A 39 8.41 32.72 10.25
CA ASP A 39 8.71 34.05 9.75
C ASP A 39 7.39 34.75 9.42
N ASP A 40 6.94 35.61 10.33
CA ASP A 40 5.67 36.35 10.23
C ASP A 40 5.70 37.43 9.12
N GLY A 41 6.82 37.60 8.41
CA GLY A 41 6.98 38.59 7.34
C GLY A 41 6.92 40.05 7.80
N ARG A 42 6.69 40.32 9.10
CA ARG A 42 6.54 41.67 9.67
C ARG A 42 7.84 42.47 9.76
N GLY A 43 8.98 41.90 9.35
CA GLY A 43 10.30 42.53 9.44
C GLY A 43 10.89 43.05 8.12
N SER A 44 10.31 42.71 6.97
CA SER A 44 10.80 43.17 5.67
C SER A 44 9.93 44.33 5.19
N GLU A 45 10.41 45.56 5.34
CA GLU A 45 9.79 46.72 4.70
C GLU A 45 9.73 46.48 3.19
N ALA A 46 8.55 46.12 2.70
CA ALA A 46 8.32 45.94 1.27
C ALA A 46 8.79 47.21 0.53
N PRO A 47 9.68 47.10 -0.47
CA PRO A 47 10.09 48.25 -1.27
C PRO A 47 8.85 48.94 -1.83
N ALA A 48 8.67 50.21 -1.47
CA ALA A 48 7.51 51.00 -1.89
C ALA A 48 7.38 50.97 -3.43
N GLY A 49 6.43 50.22 -3.96
CA GLY A 49 6.17 50.15 -5.41
C GLY A 49 5.71 48.79 -5.96
N GLN A 50 5.71 47.70 -5.21
CA GLN A 50 5.13 46.43 -5.66
C GLN A 50 3.65 46.33 -5.27
N THR A 51 2.78 46.41 -6.29
CA THR A 51 1.33 46.23 -6.18
C THR A 51 0.96 44.83 -5.66
N GLU A 52 0.10 44.80 -4.64
CA GLU A 52 -0.33 43.69 -3.76
C GLU A 52 -1.07 42.51 -4.44
N ALA A 53 -0.78 42.16 -5.70
CA ALA A 53 -1.54 41.14 -6.44
C ALA A 53 -0.85 39.76 -6.55
N ASN A 54 0.38 39.61 -6.06
CA ASN A 54 1.04 38.31 -6.04
C ASN A 54 0.60 37.55 -4.80
N ALA A 55 -0.01 36.37 -5.00
CA ALA A 55 -0.48 35.49 -3.93
C ALA A 55 0.65 35.26 -2.92
N SER A 56 0.54 35.91 -1.75
CA SER A 56 1.53 35.76 -0.70
C SER A 56 1.45 34.35 -0.18
N VAL A 57 2.61 33.74 0.06
CA VAL A 57 2.74 32.55 0.88
C VAL A 57 1.94 32.77 2.18
N ASP A 58 1.15 31.78 2.61
CA ASP A 58 0.31 31.87 3.82
C ASP A 58 1.17 32.13 5.07
N GLY A 59 2.38 31.57 5.06
CA GLY A 59 3.45 31.80 6.02
C GLY A 59 4.69 30.98 5.68
N VAL A 60 5.85 31.40 6.17
CA VAL A 60 7.13 30.71 5.95
C VAL A 60 7.62 30.10 7.26
N VAL A 61 8.00 28.83 7.22
CA VAL A 61 8.67 28.13 8.33
C VAL A 61 10.17 28.09 8.02
N LEU A 62 10.98 28.58 8.95
CA LEU A 62 12.42 28.39 8.95
C LEU A 62 12.73 27.16 9.78
N ALA A 63 13.28 26.12 9.17
CA ALA A 63 13.70 24.89 9.83
C ALA A 63 15.23 24.78 9.79
N GLU A 64 15.87 24.56 10.92
CA GLU A 64 17.32 24.40 11.05
C GLU A 64 17.66 23.04 11.68
N ARG A 65 18.68 22.35 11.13
CA ARG A 65 19.21 21.10 11.69
C ARG A 65 20.65 20.92 11.23
N ASP A 66 21.57 20.68 12.17
CA ASP A 66 22.98 20.43 11.89
C ASP A 66 23.65 21.50 11.00
N GLY A 67 23.26 22.78 11.19
CA GLY A 67 23.75 23.91 10.40
C GLY A 67 23.19 24.01 8.98
N GLN A 68 22.26 23.12 8.60
CA GLN A 68 21.45 23.26 7.39
C GLN A 68 20.17 24.03 7.71
N GLN A 69 19.86 25.04 6.90
CA GLN A 69 18.62 25.81 7.01
C GLN A 69 17.72 25.50 5.81
N ARG A 70 16.41 25.37 6.06
CA ARG A 70 15.37 25.24 5.04
C ARG A 70 14.28 26.29 5.27
N ARG A 71 13.90 26.99 4.20
CA ARG A 71 12.77 27.92 4.12
C ARG A 71 11.59 27.21 3.47
N ILE A 72 10.58 26.90 4.26
CA ILE A 72 9.41 26.11 3.86
C ILE A 72 8.22 27.05 3.71
N GLY A 73 7.79 27.31 2.48
CA GLY A 73 6.59 28.11 2.22
C GLY A 73 5.32 27.25 2.28
N VAL A 74 4.31 27.70 3.01
CA VAL A 74 2.98 27.07 3.03
C VAL A 74 2.02 27.90 2.19
N VAL A 75 1.28 27.28 1.28
CA VAL A 75 0.39 28.03 0.38
C VAL A 75 -0.90 27.31 0.07
N ASP A 76 -2.00 28.07 -0.03
CA ASP A 76 -3.19 27.66 -0.77
C ASP A 76 -3.18 28.21 -2.20
N PRO A 77 -2.73 27.42 -3.20
CA PRO A 77 -2.74 27.87 -4.57
C PRO A 77 -4.19 27.96 -5.04
N GLY A 78 -4.66 29.21 -5.18
CA GLY A 78 -5.95 29.53 -5.77
C GLY A 78 -6.08 29.03 -7.22
N ARG A 79 -7.21 29.33 -7.86
CA ARG A 79 -7.54 28.76 -9.17
C ARG A 79 -6.60 29.20 -10.31
N PHE A 80 -5.97 30.36 -10.20
CA PHE A 80 -5.36 31.05 -11.35
C PHE A 80 -3.91 31.51 -11.13
N TRP A 81 -3.25 31.09 -10.03
CA TRP A 81 -2.00 31.73 -9.61
C TRP A 81 -0.93 30.72 -9.20
N THR A 82 0.30 31.00 -9.63
CA THR A 82 1.53 30.36 -9.15
C THR A 82 2.12 31.25 -8.06
N PRO A 83 2.45 30.72 -6.88
CA PRO A 83 3.04 31.51 -5.80
C PRO A 83 4.45 32.01 -6.16
N ASP A 84 4.91 33.04 -5.46
CA ASP A 84 6.32 33.42 -5.51
C ASP A 84 7.15 32.35 -4.78
N LEU A 85 8.12 31.80 -5.48
CA LEU A 85 8.99 30.72 -5.01
C LEU A 85 10.38 31.21 -4.62
N SER A 86 10.65 32.52 -4.75
CA SER A 86 11.97 33.07 -4.51
C SER A 86 12.42 32.88 -3.05
N GLY A 87 13.59 32.25 -2.89
CA GLY A 87 14.18 31.99 -1.57
C GLY A 87 13.44 30.96 -0.72
N LEU A 88 12.65 30.06 -1.34
CA LEU A 88 12.12 28.87 -0.69
C LEU A 88 12.98 27.65 -1.04
N ASP A 89 13.14 26.74 -0.10
CA ASP A 89 13.75 25.42 -0.32
C ASP A 89 12.67 24.34 -0.50
N THR A 90 11.52 24.53 0.17
CA THR A 90 10.38 23.61 0.11
C THR A 90 9.07 24.40 0.02
N LEU A 91 8.12 23.91 -0.78
CA LEU A 91 6.76 24.44 -0.91
C LEU A 91 5.73 23.38 -0.49
N VAL A 92 4.97 23.66 0.57
CA VAL A 92 3.85 22.84 1.02
C VAL A 92 2.55 23.42 0.48
N ALA A 93 1.90 22.71 -0.42
CA ALA A 93 0.65 23.15 -1.04
C ALA A 93 -0.58 22.50 -0.38
N THR A 94 -1.64 23.26 -0.14
CA THR A 94 -2.92 22.71 0.38
C THR A 94 -3.77 22.02 -0.70
N ARG A 95 -3.37 22.12 -1.97
CA ARG A 95 -4.00 21.47 -3.12
C ARG A 95 -2.93 20.93 -4.07
N GLY A 96 -3.10 19.73 -4.58
CA GLY A 96 -2.29 19.21 -5.69
C GLY A 96 -2.61 19.98 -6.97
N ARG A 97 -1.70 20.82 -7.46
CA ARG A 97 -1.81 21.46 -8.77
C ARG A 97 -0.54 21.22 -9.56
N GLU A 98 -0.70 20.64 -10.74
CA GLU A 98 0.40 20.35 -11.66
C GLU A 98 1.19 21.61 -11.99
N ALA A 99 0.52 22.72 -12.36
CA ALA A 99 1.21 23.98 -12.67
C ALA A 99 2.10 24.52 -11.53
N VAL A 100 1.71 24.30 -10.26
CA VAL A 100 2.51 24.72 -9.10
C VAL A 100 3.67 23.76 -8.88
N ARG A 101 3.44 22.45 -9.05
CA ARG A 101 4.49 21.44 -9.01
C ARG A 101 5.55 21.68 -10.09
N THR A 102 5.13 21.96 -11.33
CA THR A 102 6.02 22.30 -12.45
C THR A 102 6.86 23.54 -12.11
N ALA A 103 6.23 24.62 -11.63
CA ALA A 103 6.96 25.84 -11.27
C ALA A 103 7.96 25.62 -10.12
N ALA A 104 7.61 24.82 -9.12
CA ALA A 104 8.52 24.42 -8.04
C ALA A 104 9.72 23.62 -8.58
N SER A 105 9.45 22.64 -9.45
CA SER A 105 10.50 21.84 -10.11
C SER A 105 11.44 22.70 -10.97
N GLU A 106 10.90 23.65 -11.75
CA GLU A 106 11.68 24.54 -12.61
C GLU A 106 12.60 25.49 -11.81
N THR A 107 12.23 25.79 -10.57
CA THR A 107 12.99 26.67 -9.66
C THR A 107 13.85 25.90 -8.65
N GLY A 108 13.83 24.56 -8.68
CA GLY A 108 14.57 23.70 -7.77
C GLY A 108 14.00 23.67 -6.34
N VAL A 109 12.75 24.10 -6.15
CA VAL A 109 12.04 24.07 -4.86
C VAL A 109 11.37 22.72 -4.68
N GLU A 110 11.61 22.06 -3.54
CA GLU A 110 10.98 20.77 -3.21
C GLU A 110 9.46 20.96 -3.04
N TYR A 111 8.65 20.27 -3.84
CA TYR A 111 7.19 20.37 -3.76
C TYR A 111 6.60 19.25 -2.88
N VAL A 112 5.82 19.63 -1.86
CA VAL A 112 5.12 18.71 -0.97
C VAL A 112 3.62 18.88 -1.17
N SER A 113 2.96 17.86 -1.73
CA SER A 113 1.51 17.85 -1.90
C SER A 113 0.78 17.57 -0.58
N PRO A 114 -0.56 17.75 -0.51
CA PRO A 114 -1.33 17.34 0.67
C PRO A 114 -1.20 15.84 1.01
N VAL A 115 -1.00 14.99 -0.02
CA VAL A 115 -0.81 13.55 0.18
C VAL A 115 0.57 13.29 0.77
N ASP A 116 1.61 13.93 0.23
CA ASP A 116 2.97 13.80 0.76
C ASP A 116 3.07 14.34 2.19
N LEU A 117 2.38 15.45 2.49
CA LEU A 117 2.31 16.03 3.83
C LEU A 117 1.62 15.08 4.82
N ARG A 118 0.54 14.41 4.40
CA ARG A 118 -0.10 13.35 5.19
C ARG A 118 0.86 12.19 5.44
N ASP A 119 1.59 11.76 4.42
CA ASP A 119 2.50 10.63 4.54
C ASP A 119 3.71 10.99 5.43
N LEU A 120 4.19 12.24 5.37
CA LEU A 120 5.16 12.78 6.33
C LEU A 120 4.62 12.79 7.77
N LEU A 121 3.34 13.11 7.98
CA LEU A 121 2.72 13.01 9.29
C LEU A 121 2.60 11.55 9.75
N LEU A 122 2.18 10.63 8.88
CA LEU A 122 1.92 9.24 9.25
C LEU A 122 3.20 8.40 9.44
N TYR A 123 4.24 8.71 8.67
CA TYR A 123 5.42 7.85 8.53
C TYR A 123 6.73 8.60 8.80
N GLY A 124 6.71 9.93 8.78
CA GLY A 124 7.90 10.75 9.02
C GLY A 124 8.15 11.05 10.51
N VAL A 125 7.20 10.74 11.39
CA VAL A 125 7.29 10.95 12.85
C VAL A 125 6.71 9.77 13.62
N GLU A 126 6.95 9.70 14.92
CA GLU A 126 6.34 8.68 15.79
C GLU A 126 4.81 8.80 15.79
N ARG A 127 4.11 7.66 15.76
CA ARG A 127 2.65 7.62 15.62
C ARG A 127 1.90 8.39 16.71
N GLY A 128 2.31 8.29 17.97
CA GLY A 128 1.69 9.06 19.06
C GLY A 128 1.81 10.57 18.84
N VAL A 129 2.99 11.02 18.38
CA VAL A 129 3.23 12.42 18.02
C VAL A 129 2.38 12.85 16.83
N ALA A 130 2.22 11.98 15.82
CA ALA A 130 1.35 12.25 14.68
C ALA A 130 -0.12 12.43 15.11
N GLU A 131 -0.62 11.55 15.98
CA GLU A 131 -1.98 11.60 16.53
C GLU A 131 -2.19 12.89 17.33
N ASP A 132 -1.25 13.25 18.22
CA ASP A 132 -1.29 14.48 19.02
C ASP A 132 -1.26 15.74 18.14
N LEU A 133 -0.35 15.81 17.15
CA LEU A 133 -0.25 16.95 16.23
C LEU A 133 -1.53 17.14 15.43
N TYR A 134 -2.10 16.05 14.92
CA TYR A 134 -3.33 16.12 14.13
C TYR A 134 -4.52 16.56 14.99
N GLU A 135 -4.66 15.99 16.19
CA GLU A 135 -5.75 16.36 17.09
C GLU A 135 -5.60 17.80 17.58
N GLN A 136 -4.39 18.24 17.90
CA GLN A 136 -4.12 19.61 18.36
C GLN A 136 -4.44 20.67 17.30
N HIS A 137 -4.03 20.46 16.05
CA HIS A 137 -4.17 21.47 14.99
C HIS A 137 -5.48 21.34 14.20
N VAL A 138 -5.99 20.12 14.00
CA VAL A 138 -7.19 19.85 13.19
C VAL A 138 -8.43 19.65 14.07
N GLY A 139 -8.25 19.35 15.36
CA GLY A 139 -9.37 19.15 16.30
C GLY A 139 -10.10 17.82 16.09
N LYS A 140 -9.46 16.84 15.47
CA LYS A 140 -10.06 15.54 15.13
C LYS A 140 -9.06 14.41 15.31
N PRO A 141 -9.50 13.18 15.61
CA PRO A 141 -8.60 12.04 15.71
C PRO A 141 -8.02 11.69 14.33
N LEU A 142 -6.74 11.32 14.32
CA LEU A 142 -6.04 10.87 13.12
C LEU A 142 -6.55 9.51 12.64
N ALA A 143 -6.90 8.63 13.57
CA ALA A 143 -7.54 7.35 13.29
C ALA A 143 -9.05 7.52 13.15
N ARG A 144 -9.66 6.94 12.10
CA ARG A 144 -11.10 7.05 11.85
C ARG A 144 -11.77 5.68 11.82
N GLU A 145 -12.93 5.58 12.46
CA GLU A 145 -13.89 4.53 12.13
C GLU A 145 -14.52 4.88 10.78
N VAL A 146 -14.46 3.96 9.82
CA VAL A 146 -15.14 4.10 8.54
C VAL A 146 -16.64 4.07 8.82
N ARG A 147 -17.26 5.25 8.95
CA ARG A 147 -18.71 5.35 8.96
C ARG A 147 -19.13 5.29 7.49
N GLU A 148 -19.74 4.18 7.10
CA GLU A 148 -20.39 4.02 5.80
C GLU A 148 -21.44 5.14 5.66
N GLU A 149 -21.09 6.21 4.96
CA GLU A 149 -22.07 7.21 4.51
C GLU A 149 -22.77 6.58 3.30
N THR A 150 -23.92 5.97 3.57
CA THR A 150 -24.86 5.50 2.56
C THR A 150 -25.36 6.70 1.75
N GLU A 151 -24.75 6.94 0.60
CA GLU A 151 -25.29 7.87 -0.40
C GLU A 151 -26.50 7.23 -1.09
N GLU A 152 -27.67 7.59 -0.60
CA GLU A 152 -28.96 7.48 -1.29
C GLU A 152 -28.92 8.37 -2.56
N SER A 153 -28.70 7.77 -3.73
CA SER A 153 -28.94 8.37 -5.05
C SER A 153 -28.86 7.23 -6.07
N GLY A 154 -29.80 6.97 -6.98
CA GLY A 154 -31.08 7.53 -7.33
C GLY A 154 -31.55 6.69 -8.54
N GLU A 155 -32.82 6.30 -8.56
CA GLU A 155 -33.42 5.47 -9.61
C GLU A 155 -33.27 6.09 -11.01
N ALA A 156 -32.81 5.31 -11.99
CA ALA A 156 -33.14 5.50 -13.40
C ALA A 156 -33.17 4.14 -14.11
N GLY A 157 -34.35 3.74 -14.56
CA GLY A 157 -34.58 2.45 -15.18
C GLY A 157 -34.47 2.43 -16.70
N THR A 158 -34.66 1.19 -17.19
CA THR A 158 -35.30 0.78 -18.47
C THR A 158 -34.45 0.67 -19.74
N LEU A 159 -34.13 -0.58 -20.14
CA LEU A 159 -34.69 -1.33 -21.30
C LEU A 159 -33.66 -2.25 -21.99
N LEU A 160 -33.94 -3.56 -21.92
CA LEU A 160 -33.34 -4.63 -22.73
C LEU A 160 -33.81 -4.56 -24.20
N PRO A 161 -33.06 -5.21 -25.10
CA PRO A 161 -33.67 -6.34 -25.82
C PRO A 161 -32.84 -7.63 -25.76
N ALA A 162 -33.58 -8.74 -25.71
CA ALA A 162 -33.12 -10.12 -25.55
C ALA A 162 -32.67 -10.77 -26.86
N ILE A 163 -31.59 -11.56 -26.83
CA ILE A 163 -31.30 -12.64 -27.81
C ILE A 163 -30.54 -13.81 -27.10
N PRO A 164 -30.49 -15.03 -27.68
CA PRO A 164 -30.98 -16.26 -27.09
C PRO A 164 -29.97 -17.01 -26.22
N THR A 165 -30.50 -17.72 -25.23
CA THR A 165 -29.80 -18.64 -24.34
C THR A 165 -29.18 -19.81 -25.09
N VAL A 166 -27.86 -19.95 -25.02
CA VAL A 166 -27.19 -21.23 -25.28
C VAL A 166 -27.01 -21.92 -23.93
N ASP A 167 -27.85 -22.92 -23.71
CA ASP A 167 -27.92 -23.72 -22.50
C ASP A 167 -26.75 -24.71 -22.47
N VAL A 168 -25.64 -24.31 -21.86
CA VAL A 168 -24.51 -25.20 -21.54
C VAL A 168 -24.20 -25.06 -20.05
N GLY A 169 -24.84 -25.92 -19.27
CA GLY A 169 -24.49 -26.32 -17.90
C GLY A 169 -23.76 -25.29 -17.03
N ARG A 170 -24.53 -24.44 -16.31
CA ARG A 170 -24.08 -23.58 -15.20
C ARG A 170 -23.18 -24.27 -14.15
N ARG A 171 -23.17 -25.59 -14.10
CA ARG A 171 -22.41 -26.38 -13.10
C ARG A 171 -20.94 -26.62 -13.45
N ALA A 172 -20.54 -26.54 -14.72
CA ALA A 172 -19.13 -26.77 -15.10
C ALA A 172 -18.29 -25.47 -15.06
N LEU A 173 -18.91 -24.31 -15.26
CA LEU A 173 -18.22 -23.02 -15.32
C LEU A 173 -18.02 -22.38 -13.94
N ALA A 174 -18.93 -22.60 -12.99
CA ALA A 174 -18.79 -22.11 -11.61
C ALA A 174 -17.59 -22.76 -10.90
N VAL A 175 -17.36 -24.07 -11.08
CA VAL A 175 -16.25 -24.79 -10.44
C VAL A 175 -14.89 -24.34 -10.98
N ILE A 176 -14.79 -24.04 -12.29
CA ILE A 176 -13.54 -23.56 -12.92
C ILE A 176 -13.24 -22.10 -12.54
N VAL A 177 -14.26 -21.24 -12.42
CA VAL A 177 -14.08 -19.85 -11.97
C VAL A 177 -13.73 -19.79 -10.48
N ILE A 178 -14.28 -20.67 -9.64
CA ILE A 178 -13.96 -20.72 -8.20
C ILE A 178 -12.56 -21.31 -7.94
N LEU A 179 -12.12 -22.32 -8.70
CA LEU A 179 -10.73 -22.80 -8.64
C LEU A 179 -9.73 -21.74 -9.12
N ALA A 180 -10.10 -20.95 -10.14
CA ALA A 180 -9.30 -19.81 -10.59
C ALA A 180 -9.26 -18.67 -9.56
N LEU A 181 -10.34 -18.42 -8.81
CA LEU A 181 -10.44 -17.35 -7.80
C LEU A 181 -9.71 -17.65 -6.49
N VAL A 182 -9.63 -18.92 -6.07
CA VAL A 182 -8.72 -19.30 -4.97
C VAL A 182 -7.26 -19.17 -5.42
N GLY A 183 -6.99 -19.40 -6.71
CA GLY A 183 -5.77 -18.93 -7.35
C GLY A 183 -5.60 -17.41 -7.23
N VAL A 184 -6.62 -16.59 -7.46
CA VAL A 184 -6.55 -15.11 -7.37
C VAL A 184 -6.26 -14.58 -5.95
N ALA A 185 -6.60 -15.30 -4.89
CA ALA A 185 -6.21 -14.91 -3.52
C ALA A 185 -4.69 -15.01 -3.29
N PHE A 186 -3.99 -15.88 -4.03
CA PHE A 186 -2.56 -16.19 -3.85
C PHE A 186 -1.70 -16.04 -5.13
N ALA A 187 -2.28 -15.69 -6.28
CA ALA A 187 -1.58 -15.61 -7.55
C ALA A 187 -1.27 -14.15 -7.89
N GLY A 188 0.01 -13.78 -7.74
CA GLY A 188 0.65 -12.96 -8.75
C GLY A 188 0.51 -13.62 -10.13
N PRO A 189 0.69 -12.87 -11.24
CA PRO A 189 0.53 -13.44 -12.58
C PRO A 189 1.39 -14.69 -12.76
N GLY A 190 0.74 -15.85 -12.94
CA GLY A 190 1.42 -17.13 -13.12
C GLY A 190 2.16 -17.19 -14.44
N LEU A 191 3.47 -17.40 -14.39
CA LEU A 191 4.31 -17.73 -15.54
C LEU A 191 4.28 -19.26 -15.79
N PRO A 192 4.31 -19.73 -17.05
CA PRO A 192 4.50 -21.14 -17.37
C PRO A 192 5.96 -21.55 -17.11
N GLY A 193 6.20 -22.28 -16.02
CA GLY A 193 7.53 -22.80 -15.66
C GLY A 193 7.71 -24.27 -16.04
N SER A 194 8.43 -24.54 -17.12
CA SER A 194 9.08 -25.82 -17.37
C SER A 194 10.46 -25.82 -16.68
N GLY A 195 10.60 -26.52 -15.55
CA GLY A 195 11.89 -26.69 -14.86
C GLY A 195 12.66 -27.93 -15.33
N PRO A 196 14.01 -27.90 -15.38
CA PRO A 196 14.81 -29.12 -15.46
C PRO A 196 15.01 -29.76 -14.07
N GLU A 197 15.05 -31.09 -14.04
CA GLU A 197 15.27 -31.94 -12.86
C GLU A 197 16.54 -31.57 -12.09
N GLN A 198 16.42 -31.38 -10.77
CA GLN A 198 17.56 -31.34 -9.84
C GLN A 198 17.69 -32.69 -9.13
N ALA A 199 18.89 -33.26 -9.19
CA ALA A 199 19.27 -34.50 -8.51
C ALA A 199 19.38 -34.31 -6.98
N PRO A 200 19.17 -35.37 -6.17
CA PRO A 200 19.11 -35.26 -4.71
C PRO A 200 20.47 -35.01 -4.07
N ILE A 201 20.51 -34.04 -3.14
CA ILE A 201 21.65 -33.80 -2.24
C ILE A 201 21.58 -34.81 -1.09
N THR A 202 22.67 -35.55 -0.87
CA THR A 202 22.81 -36.52 0.23
C THR A 202 23.33 -35.80 1.48
N VAL A 203 22.57 -35.79 2.57
CA VAL A 203 23.00 -35.24 3.86
C VAL A 203 23.75 -36.31 4.65
N GLY A 204 24.98 -36.00 5.07
CA GLY A 204 25.79 -36.84 5.95
C GLY A 204 25.23 -36.88 7.37
N ASN A 205 25.11 -38.10 7.90
CA ASN A 205 24.62 -38.42 9.22
C ASN A 205 25.62 -37.97 10.31
N VAL A 206 25.24 -37.03 11.18
CA VAL A 206 26.01 -36.67 12.39
C VAL A 206 25.19 -37.01 13.63
N THR A 207 25.72 -37.95 14.42
CA THR A 207 25.20 -38.37 15.72
C THR A 207 25.51 -37.29 16.77
N PRO A 208 24.57 -36.86 17.64
CA PRO A 208 24.88 -35.95 18.74
C PRO A 208 25.47 -36.70 19.93
N GLU A 209 26.56 -36.19 20.50
CA GLU A 209 27.00 -36.55 21.86
C GLU A 209 26.33 -35.61 22.89
N ASP A 210 25.81 -36.21 23.96
CA ASP A 210 25.18 -35.53 25.10
C ASP A 210 26.20 -34.72 25.92
N GLY A 211 25.86 -33.47 26.25
CA GLY A 211 26.69 -32.68 27.16
C GLY A 211 26.23 -31.25 27.45
N THR A 212 25.34 -31.12 28.43
CA THR A 212 25.22 -29.98 29.38
C THR A 212 24.59 -28.66 28.90
N VAL A 213 23.56 -28.27 29.67
CA VAL A 213 22.72 -27.09 29.59
C VAL A 213 23.53 -25.78 29.56
N GLY A 214 23.35 -25.00 28.49
CA GLY A 214 23.76 -23.60 28.37
C GLY A 214 22.76 -22.88 27.46
N ALA A 215 22.39 -21.64 27.81
CA ALA A 215 21.35 -20.84 27.17
C ALA A 215 21.44 -20.85 25.63
N VAL A 216 20.28 -20.98 24.97
CA VAL A 216 20.14 -20.83 23.52
C VAL A 216 20.51 -19.39 23.17
N GLY A 217 21.76 -19.19 22.73
CA GLY A 217 22.19 -17.96 22.09
C GLY A 217 21.46 -17.83 20.76
N VAL A 218 20.60 -16.82 20.65
CA VAL A 218 20.08 -16.36 19.37
C VAL A 218 21.29 -15.91 18.55
N GLY A 219 21.70 -16.72 17.59
CA GLY A 219 22.75 -16.35 16.65
C GLY A 219 22.30 -15.11 15.89
N THR A 220 22.90 -13.97 16.21
CA THR A 220 22.76 -12.76 15.40
C THR A 220 23.46 -13.06 14.06
N PRO A 221 22.77 -13.02 12.92
CA PRO A 221 23.40 -13.31 11.64
C PRO A 221 24.55 -12.32 11.38
N GLU A 222 25.67 -12.86 10.93
CA GLU A 222 26.92 -12.13 10.71
C GLU A 222 26.79 -11.27 9.42
N PRO A 223 26.96 -9.93 9.49
CA PRO A 223 26.78 -9.05 8.34
C PRO A 223 27.88 -9.28 7.29
N THR A 224 27.48 -9.49 6.02
CA THR A 224 28.42 -9.63 4.91
C THR A 224 28.67 -8.27 4.26
N GLY A 225 29.92 -7.79 4.32
CA GLY A 225 30.29 -6.42 3.93
C GLY A 225 30.26 -6.13 2.41
N GLY A 226 29.32 -5.26 2.04
CA GLY A 226 29.34 -4.28 0.94
C GLY A 226 28.64 -3.01 1.46
N PRO A 227 28.38 -1.93 0.69
CA PRO A 227 27.41 -0.94 1.15
C PRO A 227 26.14 -1.71 1.54
N ASN A 228 25.68 -1.57 2.80
CA ASN A 228 24.76 -2.48 3.51
C ASN A 228 23.32 -2.49 2.95
N VAL A 229 23.15 -2.54 1.62
CA VAL A 229 21.85 -2.55 0.94
C VAL A 229 21.15 -3.89 1.14
N ALA A 230 19.81 -3.84 1.12
CA ALA A 230 18.97 -5.00 1.34
C ALA A 230 19.26 -6.15 0.35
N PRO A 231 19.06 -7.42 0.72
CA PRO A 231 19.18 -8.53 -0.22
C PRO A 231 18.33 -8.34 -1.48
N GLY A 232 18.95 -8.50 -2.66
CA GLY A 232 18.28 -8.31 -3.95
C GLY A 232 18.16 -6.85 -4.41
N VAL A 233 18.77 -5.91 -3.68
CA VAL A 233 18.83 -4.48 -3.98
C VAL A 233 20.29 -4.06 -4.17
N SER A 234 20.55 -3.15 -5.11
CA SER A 234 21.80 -2.40 -5.25
C SER A 234 21.52 -0.89 -5.28
N LEU A 235 22.57 -0.07 -5.37
CA LEU A 235 22.39 1.38 -5.47
C LEU A 235 21.63 1.81 -6.73
N ASP A 236 21.64 0.95 -7.76
CA ASP A 236 20.94 1.16 -9.02
C ASP A 236 19.49 0.65 -8.99
N GLY A 237 19.02 0.02 -7.89
CA GLY A 237 17.64 -0.44 -7.75
C GLY A 237 17.42 -1.86 -7.26
N VAL A 238 16.29 -2.46 -7.65
CA VAL A 238 15.96 -3.87 -7.35
C VAL A 238 16.55 -4.79 -8.42
N GLU A 239 17.67 -5.42 -8.13
CA GLU A 239 18.34 -6.38 -9.03
C GLU A 239 17.59 -7.70 -9.13
N SER A 240 17.05 -8.17 -8.00
CA SER A 240 16.37 -9.47 -7.93
C SER A 240 15.18 -9.41 -6.98
N GLY A 241 13.98 -9.21 -7.55
CA GLY A 241 12.74 -9.20 -6.76
C GLY A 241 12.44 -10.53 -6.08
N MET A 242 12.96 -11.65 -6.60
CA MET A 242 12.86 -12.96 -5.95
C MET A 242 13.75 -13.05 -4.71
N THR A 243 15.02 -12.63 -4.82
CA THR A 243 15.93 -12.61 -3.66
C THR A 243 15.40 -11.68 -2.56
N LEU A 244 14.85 -10.53 -2.96
CA LEU A 244 14.24 -9.60 -2.01
C LEU A 244 12.95 -10.16 -1.38
N ALA A 245 12.11 -10.86 -2.15
CA ALA A 245 10.93 -11.53 -1.61
C ALA A 245 11.29 -12.65 -0.62
N ASP A 246 12.31 -13.45 -0.93
CA ASP A 246 12.80 -14.51 -0.04
C ASP A 246 13.33 -13.91 1.27
N ALA A 247 14.08 -12.80 1.18
CA ALA A 247 14.55 -12.06 2.36
C ALA A 247 13.40 -11.47 3.18
N HIS A 248 12.36 -10.95 2.52
CA HIS A 248 11.14 -10.51 3.20
C HIS A 248 10.48 -11.66 3.96
N VAL A 249 10.20 -12.79 3.28
CA VAL A 249 9.58 -13.97 3.88
C VAL A 249 10.40 -14.45 5.09
N ALA A 250 11.72 -14.58 4.95
CA ALA A 250 12.61 -14.95 6.05
C ALA A 250 12.56 -13.95 7.22
N GLY A 251 12.48 -12.64 6.93
CA GLY A 251 12.44 -11.59 7.95
C GLY A 251 11.08 -11.42 8.66
N VAL A 252 9.99 -11.94 8.07
CA VAL A 252 8.64 -11.92 8.66
C VAL A 252 8.24 -13.24 9.33
N GLN A 253 8.96 -14.33 9.04
CA GLN A 253 8.72 -15.64 9.67
C GLN A 253 8.70 -15.54 11.20
N ASN A 254 7.78 -16.28 11.81
CA ASN A 254 7.59 -16.36 13.27
C ASN A 254 7.35 -15.03 13.99
N ARG A 255 6.89 -14.00 13.28
CA ARG A 255 6.57 -12.69 13.87
C ARG A 255 5.10 -12.39 13.69
N SER A 256 4.46 -11.85 14.73
CA SER A 256 3.11 -11.34 14.59
C SER A 256 3.08 -10.06 13.76
N ARG A 257 2.17 -9.98 12.81
CA ARG A 257 2.13 -8.93 11.78
C ARG A 257 0.75 -8.72 11.18
N VAL A 258 0.55 -7.52 10.65
CA VAL A 258 -0.62 -7.15 9.87
C VAL A 258 -0.18 -6.69 8.49
N LEU A 259 -0.80 -7.27 7.46
CA LEU A 259 -0.62 -6.91 6.06
C LEU A 259 -1.91 -6.28 5.57
N HIS A 260 -1.80 -5.14 4.89
CA HIS A 260 -2.90 -4.47 4.22
C HIS A 260 -2.55 -4.25 2.75
N THR A 261 -3.49 -4.52 1.85
CA THR A 261 -3.30 -4.29 0.41
C THR A 261 -4.52 -3.63 -0.20
N GLU A 262 -4.29 -2.62 -1.04
CA GLU A 262 -5.31 -1.94 -1.81
C GLU A 262 -4.93 -1.92 -3.30
N LEU A 263 -5.92 -2.13 -4.15
CA LEU A 263 -5.81 -2.01 -5.59
C LEU A 263 -7.01 -1.22 -6.11
N HIS A 264 -6.75 -0.25 -6.96
CA HIS A 264 -7.72 0.42 -7.80
C HIS A 264 -7.25 0.30 -9.25
N ALA A 265 -8.14 -0.17 -10.12
CA ALA A 265 -7.89 -0.39 -11.53
C ALA A 265 -9.20 -0.28 -12.32
N PHE A 266 -9.11 -0.40 -13.64
CA PHE A 266 -10.26 -0.39 -14.55
C PHE A 266 -10.53 -1.81 -15.10
N PRO A 267 -11.73 -2.10 -15.62
CA PRO A 267 -12.16 -3.48 -15.94
C PRO A 267 -11.26 -4.25 -16.93
N SER A 268 -10.62 -3.53 -17.85
CA SER A 268 -9.75 -4.09 -18.89
C SER A 268 -8.26 -4.03 -18.53
N ALA A 269 -7.91 -3.63 -17.30
CA ALA A 269 -6.53 -3.49 -16.86
C ALA A 269 -5.76 -4.82 -16.97
N ASN A 270 -4.66 -4.80 -17.72
CA ASN A 270 -3.87 -6.00 -17.95
C ASN A 270 -3.40 -6.61 -16.61
N GLY A 271 -3.50 -7.94 -16.50
CA GLY A 271 -3.11 -8.69 -15.31
C GLY A 271 -3.96 -8.45 -14.05
N THR A 272 -5.07 -7.71 -14.11
CA THR A 272 -6.01 -7.56 -12.97
C THR A 272 -7.17 -8.54 -13.01
N ARG A 273 -7.35 -9.25 -14.14
CA ARG A 273 -8.45 -10.22 -14.37
C ARG A 273 -9.84 -9.62 -14.10
N GLY A 274 -10.03 -8.33 -14.38
CA GLY A 274 -11.29 -7.61 -14.20
C GLY A 274 -11.51 -7.07 -12.78
N VAL A 275 -10.53 -7.21 -11.88
CA VAL A 275 -10.59 -6.58 -10.56
C VAL A 275 -10.39 -5.07 -10.73
N VAL A 276 -11.42 -4.30 -10.41
CA VAL A 276 -11.39 -2.82 -10.46
C VAL A 276 -11.12 -2.21 -9.10
N SER A 277 -11.46 -2.93 -8.03
CA SER A 277 -11.05 -2.56 -6.69
C SER A 277 -10.82 -3.82 -5.87
N ARG A 278 -9.77 -3.82 -5.03
CA ARG A 278 -9.55 -4.83 -4.01
C ARG A 278 -9.02 -4.17 -2.76
N ASN A 279 -9.59 -4.52 -1.62
CA ASN A 279 -9.05 -4.21 -0.30
C ASN A 279 -8.86 -5.53 0.44
N ALA A 280 -7.69 -5.76 1.02
CA ALA A 280 -7.42 -6.94 1.82
C ALA A 280 -6.66 -6.62 3.10
N THR A 281 -6.96 -7.35 4.16
CA THR A 281 -6.26 -7.30 5.45
C THR A 281 -5.96 -8.71 5.94
N SER A 282 -4.72 -8.94 6.34
CA SER A 282 -4.29 -10.19 6.98
C SER A 282 -3.73 -9.90 8.36
N VAL A 283 -4.16 -10.66 9.36
CA VAL A 283 -3.57 -10.69 10.71
C VAL A 283 -2.90 -12.05 10.87
N ILE A 284 -1.58 -12.07 11.03
CA ILE A 284 -0.79 -13.31 11.02
C ILE A 284 0.03 -13.35 12.30
N VAL A 285 -0.21 -14.35 13.15
CA VAL A 285 0.62 -14.60 14.35
C VAL A 285 1.78 -15.51 13.99
N ASN A 286 1.50 -16.58 13.25
CA ASN A 286 2.48 -17.54 12.73
C ASN A 286 1.90 -18.23 11.47
N GLU A 287 2.59 -19.25 10.97
CA GLU A 287 2.21 -19.94 9.73
C GLU A 287 0.86 -20.65 9.80
N SER A 288 0.42 -21.07 11.00
CA SER A 288 -0.78 -21.88 11.21
C SER A 288 -1.93 -21.14 11.89
N TYR A 289 -1.67 -19.95 12.43
CA TYR A 289 -2.65 -19.14 13.15
C TYR A 289 -2.72 -17.73 12.56
N TYR A 290 -3.74 -17.52 11.70
CA TYR A 290 -3.91 -16.29 10.94
C TYR A 290 -5.36 -16.08 10.50
N ARG A 291 -5.69 -14.83 10.14
CA ARG A 291 -6.94 -14.45 9.46
C ARG A 291 -6.61 -13.60 8.25
N HIS A 292 -7.33 -13.84 7.16
CA HIS A 292 -7.25 -13.03 5.95
C HIS A 292 -8.65 -12.64 5.52
N GLU A 293 -8.84 -11.39 5.11
CA GLU A 293 -10.07 -10.90 4.53
C GLU A 293 -9.73 -10.08 3.30
N SER A 294 -10.40 -10.37 2.19
CA SER A 294 -10.29 -9.60 0.97
C SER A 294 -11.66 -9.35 0.38
N ASN A 295 -11.97 -8.10 0.12
CA ASN A 295 -13.15 -7.67 -0.62
C ASN A 295 -12.67 -7.16 -1.98
N SER A 296 -13.32 -7.60 -3.05
CA SER A 296 -12.99 -7.23 -4.42
C SER A 296 -14.25 -6.88 -5.20
N VAL A 297 -14.16 -5.86 -6.03
CA VAL A 297 -15.14 -5.53 -7.06
C VAL A 297 -14.56 -6.01 -8.38
N LEU A 298 -15.27 -6.92 -9.04
CA LEU A 298 -14.91 -7.44 -10.34
C LEU A 298 -15.88 -6.93 -11.39
N THR A 299 -15.38 -6.41 -12.50
CA THR A 299 -16.20 -6.03 -13.64
C THR A 299 -15.86 -6.96 -14.82
N GLY A 300 -16.89 -7.60 -15.37
CA GLY A 300 -16.77 -8.46 -16.54
C GLY A 300 -17.90 -8.21 -17.53
N ARG A 301 -18.01 -9.08 -18.56
CA ARG A 301 -19.05 -8.96 -19.60
C ARG A 301 -20.48 -9.01 -19.05
N ASN A 302 -20.68 -9.63 -17.90
CA ASN A 302 -21.98 -9.82 -17.27
C ASN A 302 -22.31 -8.73 -16.22
N GLY A 303 -21.53 -7.64 -16.20
CA GLY A 303 -21.65 -6.55 -15.23
C GLY A 303 -20.64 -6.62 -14.11
N THR A 304 -20.91 -5.85 -13.05
CA THR A 304 -20.08 -5.74 -11.86
C THR A 304 -20.57 -6.70 -10.77
N ILE A 305 -19.64 -7.42 -10.16
CA ILE A 305 -19.90 -8.44 -9.13
C ILE A 305 -18.97 -8.18 -7.96
N ASN A 306 -19.54 -8.16 -6.75
CA ASN A 306 -18.76 -8.14 -5.52
C ASN A 306 -18.34 -9.56 -5.16
N SER A 307 -17.09 -9.70 -4.75
CA SER A 307 -16.51 -10.94 -4.26
C SER A 307 -15.82 -10.68 -2.92
N SER A 308 -15.97 -11.60 -1.98
CA SER A 308 -15.20 -11.56 -0.73
C SER A 308 -14.58 -12.93 -0.45
N VAL A 309 -13.29 -12.95 -0.12
CA VAL A 309 -12.59 -14.14 0.36
C VAL A 309 -12.20 -13.90 1.81
N SER A 310 -12.61 -14.80 2.70
CA SER A 310 -12.19 -14.79 4.10
C SER A 310 -11.54 -16.13 4.45
N LEU A 311 -10.41 -16.08 5.14
CA LEU A 311 -9.69 -17.25 5.65
C LEU A 311 -9.52 -17.09 7.17
N TYR A 312 -9.65 -18.18 7.90
CA TYR A 312 -9.30 -18.27 9.31
C TYR A 312 -8.60 -19.59 9.58
N ALA A 313 -7.37 -19.52 10.07
CA ALA A 313 -6.58 -20.67 10.47
C ALA A 313 -6.51 -20.75 11.99
N ASP A 314 -6.91 -21.90 12.56
CA ASP A 314 -7.00 -22.10 14.00
C ASP A 314 -5.80 -22.86 14.61
N GLY A 315 -4.73 -23.03 13.84
CA GLY A 315 -3.54 -23.78 14.20
C GLY A 315 -3.43 -25.14 13.50
N GLU A 316 -4.56 -25.73 13.08
CA GLU A 316 -4.59 -27.05 12.42
C GLU A 316 -5.34 -27.00 11.09
N THR A 317 -6.47 -26.29 11.06
CA THR A 317 -7.35 -26.20 9.90
C THR A 317 -7.48 -24.75 9.42
N VAL A 318 -7.44 -24.57 8.12
CA VAL A 318 -7.80 -23.32 7.45
C VAL A 318 -9.22 -23.44 6.96
N TYR A 319 -10.11 -22.63 7.52
CA TYR A 319 -11.47 -22.47 7.03
C TYR A 319 -11.50 -21.31 6.05
N ASP A 320 -12.14 -21.53 4.91
CA ASP A 320 -12.40 -20.48 3.94
C ASP A 320 -13.90 -20.17 3.85
N ARG A 321 -14.18 -18.93 3.45
CA ARG A 321 -15.48 -18.46 3.03
C ARG A 321 -15.28 -17.63 1.78
N VAL A 322 -15.88 -18.06 0.68
CA VAL A 322 -15.89 -17.32 -0.57
C VAL A 322 -17.31 -16.87 -0.85
N VAL A 323 -17.51 -15.58 -0.97
CA VAL A 323 -18.77 -14.97 -1.43
C VAL A 323 -18.53 -14.46 -2.84
N PHE A 324 -19.40 -14.81 -3.77
CA PHE A 324 -19.32 -14.33 -5.15
C PHE A 324 -20.74 -14.04 -5.65
N GLY A 325 -21.10 -12.75 -5.73
CA GLY A 325 -22.49 -12.36 -5.92
C GLY A 325 -23.36 -12.86 -4.76
N ASP A 326 -24.41 -13.62 -5.08
CA ASP A 326 -25.32 -14.21 -4.09
C ASP A 326 -24.87 -15.60 -3.60
N ASP A 327 -23.83 -16.18 -4.19
CA ASP A 327 -23.33 -17.51 -3.85
C ASP A 327 -22.32 -17.44 -2.71
N ILE A 328 -22.44 -18.35 -1.74
CA ILE A 328 -21.52 -18.50 -0.61
C ILE A 328 -21.01 -19.95 -0.57
N ASP A 329 -19.69 -20.11 -0.61
CA ASP A 329 -19.01 -21.39 -0.46
C ASP A 329 -18.15 -21.40 0.81
N TYR A 330 -18.09 -22.56 1.46
CA TYR A 330 -17.27 -22.80 2.64
C TYR A 330 -16.47 -24.07 2.45
N ARG A 331 -15.20 -24.05 2.84
CA ARG A 331 -14.31 -25.21 2.81
C ARG A 331 -13.42 -25.21 4.05
N ALA A 332 -12.89 -26.38 4.31
CA ALA A 332 -11.83 -26.59 5.28
C ALA A 332 -10.70 -27.36 4.59
N ARG A 333 -9.47 -26.97 4.89
CA ARG A 333 -8.25 -27.63 4.42
C ARG A 333 -7.20 -27.62 5.51
N SER A 334 -6.19 -28.47 5.39
CA SER A 334 -5.07 -28.45 6.34
C SER A 334 -4.30 -27.13 6.22
N VAL A 335 -3.67 -26.71 7.33
CA VAL A 335 -2.73 -25.57 7.30
C VAL A 335 -1.58 -25.82 6.32
N GLU A 336 -1.12 -27.06 6.15
CA GLU A 336 -0.03 -27.38 5.22
C GLU A 336 -0.37 -27.03 3.75
N GLU A 337 -1.65 -27.10 3.37
CA GLU A 337 -2.12 -26.72 2.03
C GLU A 337 -2.25 -25.20 1.85
N ALA A 338 -2.34 -24.45 2.95
CA ALA A 338 -2.49 -23.00 2.92
C ALA A 338 -1.82 -22.34 4.13
N PRO A 339 -0.48 -22.40 4.25
CA PRO A 339 0.23 -21.72 5.31
C PRO A 339 0.20 -20.20 5.10
N ALA A 340 0.36 -19.43 6.17
CA ALA A 340 0.40 -17.96 6.08
C ALA A 340 1.52 -17.45 5.17
N THR A 341 2.61 -18.22 4.99
CA THR A 341 3.71 -17.90 4.06
C THR A 341 3.24 -17.73 2.61
N ASN A 342 2.11 -18.31 2.21
CA ASN A 342 1.53 -18.04 0.90
C ASN A 342 1.05 -16.58 0.77
N LEU A 343 0.58 -15.96 1.86
CA LEU A 343 0.19 -14.56 1.88
C LEU A 343 1.43 -13.66 1.79
N ASP A 344 2.50 -13.99 2.52
CA ASP A 344 3.76 -13.22 2.49
C ASP A 344 4.47 -13.36 1.13
N GLY A 345 4.46 -14.56 0.55
CA GLY A 345 5.05 -14.84 -0.76
C GLY A 345 4.40 -14.07 -1.90
N SER A 346 3.16 -13.57 -1.73
CA SER A 346 2.50 -12.72 -2.72
C SER A 346 3.28 -11.45 -3.04
N VAL A 347 4.13 -10.98 -2.11
CA VAL A 347 5.03 -9.84 -2.29
C VAL A 347 5.95 -10.02 -3.50
N GLN A 348 6.41 -11.23 -3.78
CA GLN A 348 7.20 -11.52 -4.98
C GLN A 348 6.47 -11.09 -6.25
N GLY A 349 5.16 -11.37 -6.32
CA GLY A 349 4.32 -10.99 -7.47
C GLY A 349 4.19 -9.49 -7.64
N TYR A 350 4.25 -8.70 -6.56
CA TYR A 350 4.22 -7.24 -6.61
C TYR A 350 5.59 -6.63 -6.92
N LEU A 351 6.68 -7.21 -6.44
CA LEU A 351 8.04 -6.79 -6.82
C LEU A 351 8.31 -7.08 -8.29
N TYR A 352 7.94 -8.28 -8.74
CA TYR A 352 7.87 -8.63 -10.16
C TYR A 352 6.66 -7.97 -10.85
N ARG A 353 5.86 -7.17 -10.15
CA ARG A 353 4.85 -6.22 -10.61
C ARG A 353 5.38 -4.85 -11.05
N TYR A 354 6.15 -4.27 -10.16
CA TYR A 354 6.34 -2.83 -10.13
C TYR A 354 7.81 -2.40 -9.97
N PHE A 355 8.74 -3.29 -9.62
CA PHE A 355 10.12 -2.86 -9.31
C PHE A 355 11.22 -3.57 -10.10
N VAL A 356 11.06 -4.87 -10.42
CA VAL A 356 12.11 -5.58 -11.20
C VAL A 356 12.19 -5.05 -12.62
N SER A 357 13.41 -4.80 -13.10
CA SER A 357 13.72 -4.28 -14.45
C SER A 357 13.18 -2.87 -14.71
N ALA A 358 12.96 -2.09 -13.66
CA ALA A 358 12.75 -0.67 -13.83
C ALA A 358 14.09 0.03 -14.10
N GLU A 359 14.14 0.85 -15.15
CA GLU A 359 15.28 1.72 -15.41
C GLU A 359 15.24 2.94 -14.47
N ASP A 360 16.41 3.51 -14.17
CA ASP A 360 16.57 4.72 -13.34
C ASP A 360 15.99 4.63 -11.93
N SER A 361 15.97 3.44 -11.32
CA SER A 361 15.60 3.30 -9.92
C SER A 361 16.60 4.01 -9.00
N VAL A 362 16.09 4.85 -8.12
CA VAL A 362 16.90 5.60 -7.16
C VAL A 362 16.75 4.97 -5.78
N VAL A 363 17.87 4.46 -5.25
CA VAL A 363 17.94 3.96 -3.88
C VAL A 363 18.51 5.02 -2.97
N THR A 364 17.72 5.45 -2.00
CA THR A 364 18.08 6.46 -1.01
C THR A 364 17.91 5.90 0.40
N CYS A 365 18.62 6.50 1.35
CA CYS A 365 18.38 6.18 2.75
C CYS A 365 17.08 6.82 3.24
N ALA A 366 16.15 6.02 3.74
CA ALA A 366 14.90 6.51 4.31
C ALA A 366 15.06 6.96 5.76
N ILE A 367 15.89 6.23 6.52
CA ILE A 367 16.22 6.53 7.93
C ILE A 367 17.71 6.29 8.11
N GLU A 368 18.45 7.33 8.48
CA GLU A 368 19.89 7.29 8.74
C GLU A 368 20.15 7.30 10.26
N TYR A 369 20.99 6.37 10.73
CA TYR A 369 21.51 6.37 12.10
C TYR A 369 23.03 6.41 12.05
N ASP A 370 23.62 7.51 12.52
CA ASP A 370 25.05 7.80 12.48
C ASP A 370 25.64 7.73 11.05
N THR A 371 26.02 6.52 10.60
CA THR A 371 26.55 6.22 9.27
C THR A 371 25.90 4.99 8.62
N ASP A 372 24.95 4.35 9.30
CA ASP A 372 24.24 3.15 8.85
C ASP A 372 22.82 3.50 8.40
N CYS A 373 22.40 2.87 7.31
CA CYS A 373 21.06 3.02 6.77
C CYS A 373 20.24 1.76 7.00
N PRO A 374 19.50 1.64 8.12
CA PRO A 374 18.68 0.46 8.38
C PRO A 374 17.43 0.36 7.49
N THR A 375 17.07 1.41 6.77
CA THR A 375 15.88 1.41 5.90
C THR A 375 16.14 2.22 4.65
N TYR A 376 15.89 1.58 3.51
CA TYR A 376 16.05 2.14 2.18
C TYR A 376 14.70 2.49 1.57
N ARG A 377 14.70 3.62 0.86
CA ARG A 377 13.63 4.05 -0.03
C ARG A 377 14.09 3.82 -1.46
N ILE A 378 13.34 3.02 -2.20
CA ILE A 378 13.57 2.75 -3.61
C ILE A 378 12.43 3.41 -4.39
N ALA A 379 12.77 4.44 -5.15
CA ALA A 379 11.85 5.17 -6.01
C ALA A 379 12.08 4.78 -7.47
N VAL A 380 11.01 4.71 -8.24
CA VAL A 380 11.02 4.30 -9.64
C VAL A 380 10.07 5.18 -10.43
N ASP A 381 10.60 5.91 -11.41
CA ASP A 381 9.81 6.80 -12.26
C ASP A 381 9.55 6.21 -13.66
N ASN A 382 10.32 5.20 -14.07
CA ASN A 382 10.09 4.50 -15.33
C ASN A 382 9.33 3.18 -15.12
N PRO A 383 8.29 2.90 -15.92
CA PRO A 383 7.52 1.68 -15.78
C PRO A 383 8.37 0.45 -16.15
N PRO A 384 8.30 -0.64 -15.38
CA PRO A 384 8.87 -1.92 -15.80
C PRO A 384 8.24 -2.44 -17.10
N ASP A 385 9.05 -3.02 -18.00
CA ASP A 385 8.63 -3.53 -19.33
C ASP A 385 7.33 -4.34 -19.35
N ARG A 386 7.14 -5.15 -18.31
CA ARG A 386 5.97 -6.04 -18.12
C ARG A 386 4.63 -5.33 -17.94
N LEU A 387 4.61 -4.04 -17.59
CA LEU A 387 3.37 -3.27 -17.56
C LEU A 387 2.87 -2.99 -18.98
N GLY A 388 3.74 -3.13 -19.98
CA GLY A 388 3.44 -2.93 -21.38
C GLY A 388 3.87 -1.55 -21.88
N GLU A 389 3.61 -1.31 -23.15
CA GLU A 389 3.89 -0.03 -23.81
C GLU A 389 2.75 0.98 -23.56
N ASN A 390 3.05 2.28 -23.72
CA ASN A 390 2.10 3.40 -23.56
C ASN A 390 1.62 3.62 -22.12
N ILE A 391 2.44 3.25 -21.14
CA ILE A 391 2.25 3.64 -19.75
C ILE A 391 2.78 5.07 -19.56
N GLU A 392 2.03 5.90 -18.87
CA GLU A 392 2.41 7.27 -18.51
C GLU A 392 2.30 7.45 -16.99
N ASP A 393 2.92 8.52 -16.48
CA ASP A 393 2.87 8.92 -15.07
C ASP A 393 3.20 7.79 -14.08
N TYR A 394 4.18 6.96 -14.42
CA TYR A 394 4.59 5.87 -13.55
C TYR A 394 5.29 6.42 -12.31
N ASP A 395 4.84 6.00 -11.13
CA ASP A 395 5.46 6.30 -9.84
C ASP A 395 5.41 5.03 -8.98
N GLY A 396 6.59 4.50 -8.67
CA GLY A 396 6.79 3.32 -7.85
C GLY A 396 7.61 3.66 -6.60
N LEU A 397 7.14 3.25 -5.43
CA LEU A 397 7.83 3.43 -4.16
C LEU A 397 7.86 2.14 -3.36
N LEU A 398 9.05 1.79 -2.87
CA LEU A 398 9.29 0.63 -2.01
C LEU A 398 10.11 1.07 -0.79
N ILE A 399 9.64 0.71 0.41
CA ILE A 399 10.38 0.89 1.65
C ILE A 399 10.82 -0.48 2.18
N VAL A 400 12.12 -0.65 2.37
CA VAL A 400 12.74 -1.94 2.68
C VAL A 400 13.81 -1.79 3.76
N SER A 401 13.83 -2.67 4.75
CA SER A 401 14.91 -2.70 5.74
C SER A 401 16.22 -3.20 5.13
N ASP A 402 17.35 -2.92 5.76
CA ASP A 402 18.66 -3.56 5.50
C ASP A 402 18.62 -5.10 5.44
N ARG A 403 17.69 -5.74 6.15
CA ARG A 403 17.46 -7.21 6.10
C ARG A 403 16.51 -7.69 5.00
N GLY A 404 16.02 -6.81 4.12
CA GLY A 404 15.08 -7.17 3.04
C GLY A 404 13.61 -7.24 3.46
N VAL A 405 13.24 -6.77 4.66
CA VAL A 405 11.84 -6.70 5.07
C VAL A 405 11.17 -5.49 4.43
N ILE A 406 10.26 -5.77 3.51
CA ILE A 406 9.41 -4.77 2.89
C ILE A 406 8.29 -4.35 3.85
N THR A 407 8.15 -3.04 4.04
CA THR A 407 7.10 -2.43 4.87
C THR A 407 6.06 -1.67 4.06
N THR A 408 6.45 -1.17 2.89
CA THR A 408 5.58 -0.36 2.05
C THR A 408 5.85 -0.66 0.59
N ILE A 409 4.79 -0.88 -0.19
CA ILE A 409 4.81 -0.80 -1.64
C ILE A 409 3.74 0.22 -2.07
N ARG A 410 4.08 1.12 -2.97
CA ARG A 410 3.14 1.95 -3.72
C ARG A 410 3.50 1.86 -5.19
N ALA A 411 2.49 1.80 -6.04
CA ALA A 411 2.66 1.95 -7.47
C ALA A 411 1.46 2.68 -8.05
N SER A 412 1.67 3.66 -8.89
CA SER A 412 0.62 4.31 -9.66
C SER A 412 1.08 4.57 -11.08
N TYR A 413 0.15 4.51 -12.03
CA TYR A 413 0.43 4.78 -13.44
C TYR A 413 -0.86 4.99 -14.22
N THR A 414 -0.77 5.61 -15.39
CA THR A 414 -1.89 5.80 -16.31
C THR A 414 -1.70 4.96 -17.57
N VAL A 415 -2.78 4.35 -18.03
CA VAL A 415 -2.80 3.59 -19.29
C VAL A 415 -3.64 4.35 -20.34
N PRO A 416 -3.59 3.95 -21.62
CA PRO A 416 -4.47 4.51 -22.64
C PRO A 416 -5.94 4.30 -22.30
N ASP A 417 -6.79 5.22 -22.78
CA ASP A 417 -8.24 5.13 -22.74
C ASP A 417 -8.71 3.74 -23.19
N ALA A 418 -9.37 3.04 -22.29
CA ALA A 418 -9.83 1.67 -22.49
C ALA A 418 -11.36 1.55 -22.53
N ASP A 419 -12.11 2.57 -22.14
CA ASP A 419 -13.57 2.57 -22.07
C ASP A 419 -14.23 3.50 -23.11
N GLY A 420 -13.42 4.32 -23.79
CA GLY A 420 -13.80 5.17 -24.90
C GLY A 420 -14.32 6.55 -24.48
N ASP A 421 -14.08 6.97 -23.24
CA ASP A 421 -14.47 8.29 -22.74
C ASP A 421 -13.52 9.43 -23.15
N GLY A 422 -12.37 9.07 -23.74
CA GLY A 422 -11.32 10.00 -24.17
C GLY A 422 -10.32 10.37 -23.06
N GLU A 423 -10.43 9.80 -21.87
CA GLU A 423 -9.56 10.00 -20.73
C GLU A 423 -8.64 8.79 -20.51
N ARG A 424 -7.44 9.04 -19.98
CA ARG A 424 -6.50 7.98 -19.62
C ARG A 424 -6.88 7.39 -18.28
N GLU A 425 -6.68 6.09 -18.15
CA GLU A 425 -7.17 5.34 -16.98
C GLU A 425 -6.07 5.15 -15.95
N GLN A 426 -6.34 5.53 -14.70
CA GLN A 426 -5.36 5.43 -13.63
C GLN A 426 -5.45 4.10 -12.86
N ILE A 427 -4.29 3.48 -12.62
CA ILE A 427 -4.13 2.33 -11.74
C ILE A 427 -3.35 2.78 -10.50
N ARG A 428 -3.79 2.30 -9.33
CA ARG A 428 -3.10 2.50 -8.05
C ARG A 428 -3.02 1.19 -7.27
N PHE A 429 -1.86 0.90 -6.71
CA PHE A 429 -1.61 -0.22 -5.82
C PHE A 429 -0.91 0.26 -4.56
N ALA A 430 -1.35 -0.25 -3.41
CA ALA A 430 -0.72 -0.02 -2.12
C ALA A 430 -0.61 -1.33 -1.34
N LEU A 431 0.53 -1.50 -0.67
CA LEU A 431 0.76 -2.53 0.33
C LEU A 431 1.38 -1.89 1.56
N ASP A 432 0.83 -2.18 2.73
CA ASP A 432 1.39 -1.78 4.02
C ASP A 432 1.58 -3.01 4.90
N TYR A 433 2.76 -3.11 5.49
CA TYR A 433 3.18 -4.22 6.32
C TYR A 433 3.66 -3.69 7.66
N ARG A 434 3.06 -4.18 8.75
CA ARG A 434 3.41 -3.76 10.11
C ARG A 434 3.58 -4.94 11.04
N PHE A 435 4.56 -4.87 11.93
CA PHE A 435 4.72 -5.83 13.01
C PHE A 435 3.89 -5.35 14.21
N GLU A 436 3.01 -6.22 14.69
CA GLU A 436 2.07 -5.91 15.77
C GLU A 436 1.76 -7.22 16.51
N GLU A 437 1.84 -7.22 17.84
CA GLU A 437 1.46 -8.37 18.67
C GLU A 437 -0.07 -8.42 18.80
N VAL A 438 -0.73 -8.90 17.74
CA VAL A 438 -2.20 -8.99 17.67
C VAL A 438 -2.61 -10.37 17.17
N GLY A 439 -3.56 -10.99 17.88
CA GLY A 439 -4.13 -12.28 17.50
C GLY A 439 -5.32 -12.12 16.54
N PRO A 440 -5.52 -13.04 15.58
CA PRO A 440 -6.71 -13.05 14.77
C PRO A 440 -7.95 -13.29 15.65
N THR A 441 -8.97 -12.46 15.49
CA THR A 441 -10.28 -12.70 16.13
C THR A 441 -11.06 -13.73 15.32
N GLU A 442 -11.75 -14.65 16.00
CA GLU A 442 -12.65 -15.60 15.34
C GLU A 442 -13.76 -14.86 14.58
N PRO A 443 -14.04 -15.21 13.31
CA PRO A 443 -15.10 -14.59 12.56
C PRO A 443 -16.46 -15.26 12.80
N ASP A 444 -17.53 -14.47 12.75
CA ASP A 444 -18.91 -14.95 12.98
C ASP A 444 -19.39 -16.04 12.00
N TRP A 445 -18.73 -16.16 10.85
CA TRP A 445 -19.03 -17.20 9.86
C TRP A 445 -18.36 -18.54 10.15
N LEU A 446 -17.36 -18.59 11.05
CA LEU A 446 -16.59 -19.79 11.36
C LEU A 446 -17.47 -20.98 11.80
N PRO A 447 -18.50 -20.82 12.66
CA PRO A 447 -19.38 -21.93 13.01
C PRO A 447 -20.08 -22.56 11.80
N ARG A 448 -20.46 -21.76 10.80
CA ARG A 448 -21.08 -22.27 9.56
C ARG A 448 -20.08 -23.04 8.71
N ALA A 449 -18.85 -22.54 8.60
CA ALA A 449 -17.78 -23.22 7.86
C ALA A 449 -17.43 -24.58 8.49
N LYS A 450 -17.33 -24.63 9.83
CA LYS A 450 -17.11 -25.87 10.59
C LYS A 450 -18.23 -26.90 10.33
N ASN A 451 -19.49 -26.47 10.36
CA ASN A 451 -20.62 -27.37 10.08
C ASN A 451 -20.64 -27.87 8.63
N ALA A 452 -20.46 -26.98 7.64
CA ALA A 452 -20.44 -27.36 6.23
C ALA A 452 -19.33 -28.38 5.90
N SER A 453 -18.20 -28.26 6.58
CA SER A 453 -17.05 -29.14 6.40
C SER A 453 -17.20 -30.48 7.14
N ALA A 454 -17.92 -30.51 8.27
CA ALA A 454 -18.25 -31.74 8.99
C ALA A 454 -19.27 -32.61 8.25
N ASP A 455 -20.22 -31.98 7.55
CA ASP A 455 -21.31 -32.66 6.83
C ASP A 455 -20.89 -33.14 5.43
N GLY A 456 -19.66 -32.87 4.98
CA GLY A 456 -19.19 -33.19 3.63
C GLY A 456 -20.02 -32.57 2.50
N THR A 457 -20.85 -31.57 2.80
CA THR A 457 -21.87 -31.02 1.90
C THR A 457 -21.46 -29.61 1.47
N ALA A 458 -20.80 -29.51 0.31
CA ALA A 458 -20.50 -28.24 -0.33
C ALA A 458 -21.76 -27.65 -0.98
N THR A 459 -21.95 -26.34 -0.82
CA THR A 459 -23.05 -25.49 -1.36
C THR A 459 -24.34 -25.45 -0.51
N GLN A 460 -24.56 -24.36 0.22
CA GLN A 460 -25.89 -23.98 0.72
C GLN A 460 -26.38 -22.76 -0.07
N THR A 461 -27.45 -22.94 -0.86
CA THR A 461 -28.19 -21.82 -1.45
C THR A 461 -29.08 -21.19 -0.37
N PRO A 462 -29.08 -19.85 -0.20
CA PRO A 462 -30.04 -19.21 0.70
C PRO A 462 -31.46 -19.51 0.23
N THR A 463 -32.31 -19.97 1.15
CA THR A 463 -33.75 -20.09 0.87
C THR A 463 -34.32 -18.67 0.76
N PRO A 464 -35.01 -18.29 -0.33
CA PRO A 464 -35.66 -16.99 -0.40
C PRO A 464 -36.72 -16.91 0.69
N SER A 465 -36.64 -15.85 1.50
CA SER A 465 -37.70 -15.52 2.45
C SER A 465 -38.91 -15.07 1.64
N GLY A 466 -39.99 -15.85 1.73
CA GLY A 466 -41.28 -15.55 1.10
C GLY A 466 -42.15 -14.59 1.88
#